data_AF-A0A6J7JY71-F1
#
_entry.id   AF-A0A6J7JY71-F1
#
_cell.length_a   1.000
_cell.length_b   1.000
_cell.length_c   1.000
_cell.angle_alpha   90.00
_cell.angle_beta   90.00
_cell.angle_gamma   90.00
#
_symmetry.space_group_name_H-M   'P 1'
#
loop_
_entity.id
_entity.type
_entity.pdbx_description
1 polymer ?
#
loop_
_entity_poly.entity_id
_entity_poly.type
_entity_poly.pdbx_seq_one_letter_code
_entity_poly.pdbx_strand_id
1 'polypeptide(L)'
;MDAVRANAAWLLHEDDTPVDDVVAYIERWGLLPHARASKAIEFLTSPTWRAYISCYVEGLPLCRNWVGGDPDRFATLLSEQIVPADLVDA
;
A
#
# COMPACT_ATOMS: atom_id res chain seq x y z
N MET A 1 7.83 -2.68 -4.85
CA MET A 1 6.93 -3.68 -4.21
C MET A 1 5.56 -3.10 -3.89
N ASP A 2 5.44 -1.81 -3.56
CA ASP A 2 4.17 -1.23 -3.09
C ASP A 2 3.02 -1.34 -4.10
N ALA A 3 3.26 -1.01 -5.38
CA ALA A 3 2.28 -1.23 -6.44
C ALA A 3 1.85 -2.71 -6.61
N VAL A 4 2.77 -3.66 -6.40
CA VAL A 4 2.46 -5.10 -6.48
C VAL A 4 1.50 -5.51 -5.36
N ARG A 5 1.65 -4.96 -4.16
CA ARG A 5 0.74 -5.24 -3.04
C ARG A 5 -0.66 -4.67 -3.27
N ALA A 6 -0.77 -3.44 -3.80
CA ALA A 6 -2.05 -2.88 -4.19
C ALA A 6 -2.73 -3.71 -5.28
N ASN A 7 -2.00 -4.05 -6.34
CA ASN A 7 -2.54 -4.88 -7.43
C ASN A 7 -2.98 -6.26 -6.94
N ALA A 8 -2.20 -6.90 -6.06
CA ALA A 8 -2.60 -8.18 -5.46
C ALA A 8 -3.88 -8.06 -4.63
N ALA A 9 -4.09 -6.92 -3.96
CA ALA A 9 -5.32 -6.65 -3.23
C ALA A 9 -6.53 -6.49 -4.18
N TRP A 10 -6.36 -5.78 -5.29
CA TRP A 10 -7.39 -5.63 -6.33
C TRP A 10 -7.75 -6.98 -6.96
N LEU A 11 -6.73 -7.75 -7.38
CA LEU A 11 -6.93 -9.09 -7.94
C LEU A 11 -7.72 -9.98 -6.97
N LEU A 12 -7.42 -9.92 -5.68
CA LEU A 12 -8.04 -10.78 -4.67
C LEU A 12 -9.47 -10.36 -4.30
N HIS A 13 -9.72 -9.06 -4.12
CA HIS A 13 -10.97 -8.56 -3.52
C HIS A 13 -11.97 -7.96 -4.51
N GLU A 14 -11.48 -7.45 -5.64
CA GLU A 14 -12.33 -6.88 -6.70
C GLU A 14 -12.53 -7.89 -7.83
N ASP A 15 -11.45 -8.52 -8.28
CA ASP A 15 -11.50 -9.44 -9.41
C ASP A 15 -11.79 -10.90 -9.01
N ASP A 16 -11.96 -11.19 -7.71
CA ASP A 16 -12.16 -12.54 -7.15
C ASP A 16 -11.14 -13.59 -7.66
N THR A 17 -9.91 -13.15 -7.95
CA THR A 17 -8.86 -14.01 -8.51
C THR A 17 -8.50 -15.12 -7.52
N PRO A 18 -8.35 -16.39 -7.95
CA PRO A 18 -7.95 -17.47 -7.07
C PRO A 18 -6.65 -17.17 -6.30
N VAL A 19 -6.62 -17.53 -5.02
CA VAL A 19 -5.49 -17.25 -4.13
C VAL A 19 -4.15 -17.71 -4.71
N ASP A 20 -4.10 -18.91 -5.30
CA ASP A 20 -2.88 -19.46 -5.89
C ASP A 20 -2.36 -18.62 -7.07
N ASP A 21 -3.26 -18.04 -7.86
CA ASP A 21 -2.91 -17.14 -8.97
C ASP A 21 -2.40 -15.78 -8.44
N VAL A 22 -2.99 -15.27 -7.35
CA VAL A 22 -2.49 -14.06 -6.66
C VAL A 22 -1.12 -14.32 -6.03
N VAL A 23 -0.87 -15.51 -5.47
CA VAL A 23 0.46 -15.92 -4.98
C VAL A 23 1.46 -15.92 -6.12
N ALA A 24 1.14 -16.55 -7.25
CA ALA A 24 2.01 -16.57 -8.43
C ALA A 24 2.30 -15.16 -8.98
N TYR A 25 1.31 -14.26 -8.92
CA TYR A 25 1.50 -12.84 -9.24
C TYR A 25 2.52 -12.17 -8.31
N ILE A 26 2.39 -12.37 -6.99
CA ILE A 26 3.30 -11.80 -6.00
C ILE A 26 4.72 -12.38 -6.13
N GLU A 27 4.86 -13.68 -6.41
CA GLU A 27 6.16 -14.30 -6.66
C GLU A 27 6.85 -13.65 -7.87
N ARG A 28 6.13 -13.55 -8.99
CA ARG A 28 6.67 -13.03 -10.25
C ARG A 28 7.05 -11.57 -10.17
N TRP A 29 6.17 -10.72 -9.67
CA TRP A 29 6.33 -9.26 -9.73
C TRP A 29 6.87 -8.66 -8.45
N GLY A 30 6.63 -9.31 -7.31
CA GLY A 30 7.20 -8.95 -6.01
C GLY A 30 8.61 -9.52 -5.81
N LEU A 31 9.05 -10.45 -6.67
CA LEU A 31 10.31 -11.18 -6.57
C LEU A 31 10.48 -11.84 -5.20
N LEU A 32 9.37 -12.38 -4.68
CA LEU A 32 9.31 -13.04 -3.38
C LEU A 32 9.34 -14.56 -3.54
N PRO A 33 10.06 -15.29 -2.68
CA PRO A 33 9.91 -16.74 -2.59
C PRO A 33 8.48 -17.11 -2.21
N HIS A 34 8.03 -18.31 -2.64
CA HIS A 34 6.69 -18.84 -2.37
C HIS A 34 6.20 -18.61 -0.94
N ALA A 35 7.00 -19.03 0.05
CA ALA A 35 6.63 -18.90 1.45
C ALA A 35 6.31 -17.44 1.85
N ARG A 36 6.99 -16.44 1.27
CA ARG A 36 6.70 -15.03 1.52
C ARG A 36 5.51 -14.52 0.71
N ALA A 37 5.34 -14.99 -0.52
CA ALA A 37 4.19 -14.64 -1.35
C ALA A 37 2.89 -15.16 -0.72
N SER A 38 2.86 -16.42 -0.29
CA SER A 38 1.73 -17.01 0.44
C SER A 38 1.47 -16.30 1.76
N LYS A 39 2.52 -15.91 2.50
CA LYS A 39 2.37 -15.13 3.74
C LYS A 39 1.76 -13.75 3.49
N ALA A 40 2.04 -13.12 2.35
CA ALA A 40 1.47 -11.82 2.01
C ALA A 40 -0.07 -11.91 1.86
N ILE A 41 -0.61 -13.03 1.38
CA ILE A 41 -2.07 -13.24 1.29
C ILE A 41 -2.75 -13.16 2.65
N GLU A 42 -2.12 -13.67 3.73
CA GLU A 42 -2.69 -13.54 5.08
C GLU A 42 -2.86 -12.07 5.49
N PHE A 43 -1.96 -11.19 5.03
CA PHE A 43 -2.08 -9.75 5.27
C PHE A 43 -3.20 -9.13 4.43
N LEU A 44 -3.32 -9.55 3.17
CA LEU A 44 -4.34 -9.05 2.25
C LEU A 44 -5.75 -9.50 2.64
N THR A 45 -5.91 -10.67 3.28
CA THR A 45 -7.21 -11.22 3.69
C THR A 45 -7.60 -10.85 5.11
N SER A 46 -6.66 -10.36 5.93
CA SER A 46 -6.94 -9.92 7.29
C SER A 46 -7.95 -8.76 7.28
N PRO A 47 -9.09 -8.85 8.00
CA PRO A 47 -10.12 -7.81 8.01
C PRO A 47 -9.60 -6.49 8.60
N THR A 48 -8.63 -6.55 9.50
CA THR A 48 -7.99 -5.36 10.10
C THR A 48 -6.95 -4.75 9.17
N TRP A 49 -6.14 -5.59 8.52
CA TRP A 49 -4.94 -5.11 7.81
C TRP A 49 -5.18 -4.81 6.33
N ARG A 50 -6.22 -5.39 5.72
CA ARG A 50 -6.53 -5.13 4.30
C ARG A 50 -6.75 -3.64 4.00
N ALA A 51 -7.25 -2.86 4.96
CA ALA A 51 -7.42 -1.42 4.79
C ALA A 51 -6.07 -0.67 4.71
N TYR A 52 -5.02 -1.18 5.35
CA TYR A 52 -3.71 -0.53 5.44
C TYR A 52 -2.92 -0.54 4.13
N ILE A 53 -3.28 -1.41 3.18
CA ILE A 53 -2.59 -1.50 1.89
C ILE A 53 -2.61 -0.13 1.20
N SER A 54 -3.79 0.47 1.12
CA SER A 54 -3.99 1.81 0.54
C SER A 54 -3.17 2.88 1.28
N CYS A 55 -3.14 2.85 2.62
CA CYS A 55 -2.42 3.81 3.44
C CYS A 55 -0.93 3.87 3.10
N TYR A 56 -0.28 2.73 2.83
CA TYR A 56 1.14 2.70 2.49
C TYR A 56 1.42 3.01 1.02
N VAL A 57 0.60 2.45 0.12
CA VAL A 57 0.83 2.59 -1.33
C VAL A 57 0.54 4.00 -1.80
N GLU A 58 -0.54 4.61 -1.33
CA GLU A 58 -0.98 5.96 -1.72
C GLU A 58 -0.47 7.06 -0.76
N GLY A 59 -0.39 6.75 0.53
CA GLY A 59 -0.05 7.76 1.54
C GLY A 59 1.37 8.28 1.42
N LEU A 60 2.35 7.42 1.10
CA LEU A 60 3.74 7.88 0.95
C LEU A 60 3.93 8.81 -0.26
N PRO A 61 3.43 8.49 -1.48
CA PRO A 61 3.42 9.43 -2.59
C PRO A 61 2.70 10.74 -2.26
N LEU A 62 1.54 10.67 -1.60
CA LEU A 62 0.78 11.86 -1.20
C LEU A 62 1.60 12.79 -0.29
N CYS A 63 2.15 12.24 0.80
CA CYS A 63 3.01 12.99 1.71
C CYS A 63 4.25 13.55 1.01
N ARG A 64 4.90 12.76 0.13
CA ARG A 64 6.10 13.21 -0.60
C ARG A 64 5.79 14.36 -1.55
N ASN A 65 4.68 14.27 -2.29
CA ASN A 65 4.26 15.30 -3.23
C ASN A 65 3.95 16.60 -2.48
N TRP A 66 3.24 16.51 -1.36
CA TRP A 66 2.92 17.67 -0.53
C TRP A 66 4.17 18.31 0.09
N VAL A 67 5.10 17.51 0.61
CA VAL A 67 6.38 17.99 1.14
C VAL A 67 7.18 18.71 0.06
N GLY A 68 7.22 18.19 -1.17
CA GLY A 68 7.83 18.90 -2.31
C GLY A 68 9.32 19.27 -2.13
N GLY A 69 10.02 18.62 -1.19
CA GLY A 69 11.41 18.95 -0.81
C GLY A 69 11.56 20.05 0.24
N ASP A 70 10.46 20.60 0.76
CA ASP A 70 10.45 21.62 1.81
C ASP A 70 10.56 20.98 3.22
N PRO A 71 11.66 21.21 3.96
CA PRO A 71 11.85 20.66 5.30
C PRO A 71 10.82 21.16 6.33
N ASP A 72 10.29 22.37 6.17
CA ASP A 72 9.32 22.94 7.12
C ASP A 72 7.97 22.22 6.97
N ARG A 73 7.56 21.92 5.73
CA ARG A 73 6.41 21.04 5.45
C ARG A 73 6.64 19.67 6.04
N PHE A 74 7.81 19.06 5.86
CA PHE A 74 8.09 17.78 6.49
C PHE A 74 7.97 17.82 8.02
N ALA A 75 8.42 18.90 8.67
CA ALA A 75 8.24 19.09 10.11
C ALA A 75 6.75 19.14 10.50
N THR A 76 5.89 19.81 9.71
CA THR A 76 4.44 19.82 9.91
C THR A 76 3.85 18.41 9.95
N LEU A 77 4.25 17.50 9.06
CA LEU A 77 3.76 16.11 9.07
C LEU A 77 4.11 15.34 10.35
N LEU A 78 5.13 15.78 11.09
CA LEU A 78 5.59 15.13 12.31
C LEU A 78 5.01 15.77 13.58
N SER A 79 4.68 17.06 13.54
CA SER A 79 4.26 17.81 14.72
C SER A 79 2.76 18.09 14.79
N GLU A 80 2.07 18.12 13.65
CA GLU A 80 0.66 18.47 13.56
C GLU A 80 -0.23 17.26 13.26
N GLN A 81 -1.51 17.35 13.63
CA GLN A 81 -2.52 16.38 13.22
C GLN A 81 -3.03 16.73 11.83
N ILE A 82 -2.60 15.96 10.83
CA ILE A 82 -2.95 16.15 9.42
C ILE A 82 -3.78 14.97 8.92
N VAL A 83 -4.85 15.25 8.17
CA VAL A 83 -5.65 14.22 7.48
C VAL A 83 -5.32 14.20 5.99
N PRO A 84 -5.58 13.09 5.26
CA PRO A 84 -5.27 13.02 3.83
C PRO A 84 -5.88 14.14 2.97
N ALA A 85 -7.06 14.65 3.34
CA ALA A 85 -7.71 15.76 2.62
C ALA A 85 -6.85 17.04 2.65
N ASP A 86 -6.18 17.33 3.76
CA ASP A 86 -5.31 18.51 3.91
C ASP A 86 -4.10 18.48 2.97
N LEU A 87 -3.70 17.29 2.51
CA LEU A 87 -2.57 17.09 1.60
C LEU A 87 -2.97 17.15 0.12
N VAL A 88 -4.24 16.89 -0.19
CA VAL A 88 -4.78 16.88 -1.55
C VAL A 88 -5.20 18.28 -2.00
N ASP A 89 -5.72 19.09 -1.07
CA ASP A 89 -6.29 20.42 -1.37
C ASP A 89 -5.26 21.57 -1.30
N ALA A 90 -3.98 21.25 -1.09
CA ALA A 90 -2.89 22.20 -0.78
C ALA A 90 -1.97 22.56 -1.97
#